data_AF-A0A498RB87-F1
#
_entry.id   AF-A0A498RB87-F1
#
_cell.length_a   1.000
_cell.length_b   1.000
_cell.length_c   1.000
_cell.angle_alpha   90.00
_cell.angle_beta   90.00
_cell.angle_gamma   90.00
#
_symmetry.space_group_name_H-M   'P 1'
#
loop_
_entity.id
_entity.type
_entity.pdbx_description
1 polymer ?
#
loop_
_entity_poly.entity_id
_entity_poly.type
_entity_poly.pdbx_seq_one_letter_code
_entity_poly.pdbx_strand_id
1 'polypeptide(L)'
;KAKISVLVSPHIGIAVEWKLQLYPVLPYIKPVKKEPVAPSSKQKSTWRPPDSHYYKYGHTLINKVSFEDTDKDILAMLESIFLCKYA
;
A
#
# COMPACT_ATOMS: atom_id res chain seq x y z
N LYS A 1 -49.70 -4.27 32.69
CA LYS A 1 -48.45 -4.66 31.99
C LYS A 1 -47.27 -4.24 32.87
N ALA A 2 -46.29 -5.11 33.12
CA ALA A 2 -45.11 -4.72 33.88
C ALA A 2 -44.15 -3.91 33.00
N LYS A 3 -43.58 -2.82 33.54
CA LYS A 3 -42.53 -2.04 32.87
C LYS A 3 -41.19 -2.68 33.18
N ILE A 4 -40.48 -3.10 32.14
CA ILE A 4 -39.17 -3.74 32.22
C ILE A 4 -38.22 -2.88 31.37
N SER A 5 -37.12 -2.40 31.97
CA SER A 5 -36.05 -1.71 31.25
C SER A 5 -34.94 -2.69 30.91
N VAL A 6 -34.45 -2.64 29.67
CA VAL A 6 -33.32 -3.46 29.22
C VAL A 6 -32.10 -2.56 29.07
N LEU A 7 -31.02 -2.89 29.76
CA LEU A 7 -29.73 -2.22 29.65
C LEU A 7 -28.77 -3.08 28.83
N VAL A 8 -28.11 -2.44 27.87
CA VAL A 8 -27.10 -3.07 27.01
C VAL A 8 -25.82 -2.26 27.12
N SER A 9 -24.73 -2.88 27.59
CA SER A 9 -23.42 -2.24 27.65
C SER A 9 -22.28 -3.23 27.39
N PRO A 10 -21.14 -2.80 26.84
CA PRO A 10 -19.98 -3.69 26.66
C PRO A 10 -19.36 -4.21 27.97
N HIS A 11 -19.59 -3.53 29.10
CA HIS A 11 -19.06 -3.95 30.39
C HIS A 11 -19.96 -4.97 31.11
N ILE A 12 -21.28 -4.87 30.93
CA ILE A 12 -22.27 -5.71 31.64
C ILE A 12 -22.81 -6.81 30.71
N GLY A 13 -22.87 -6.55 29.41
CA GLY A 13 -23.63 -7.34 28.45
C GLY A 13 -25.08 -6.90 28.40
N ILE A 14 -26.00 -7.85 28.56
CA ILE A 14 -27.44 -7.62 28.60
C ILE A 14 -27.91 -7.83 30.04
N ALA A 15 -28.50 -6.78 30.62
CA ALA A 15 -29.12 -6.82 31.93
C ALA A 15 -30.54 -6.26 31.89
N VAL A 16 -31.36 -6.75 32.79
CA VAL A 16 -32.76 -6.33 32.91
C VAL A 16 -32.95 -5.62 34.24
N GLU A 17 -33.52 -4.43 34.20
CA GLU A 17 -33.91 -3.68 35.39
C GLU A 17 -35.40 -3.86 35.65
N TRP A 18 -35.71 -4.27 36.87
CA TRP A 18 -37.08 -4.36 37.36
C TRP A 18 -37.12 -3.92 38.83
N LYS A 19 -38.01 -2.98 39.15
CA LYS A 19 -38.15 -2.42 40.52
C LYS A 19 -36.81 -1.97 41.11
N LEU A 20 -35.99 -1.25 40.33
CA LEU A 20 -34.65 -0.76 40.72
C LEU A 20 -33.63 -1.86 41.03
N GLN A 21 -33.95 -3.12 40.74
CA GLN A 21 -33.03 -4.24 40.89
C GLN A 21 -32.58 -4.72 39.52
N LEU A 22 -31.27 -4.96 39.40
CA LEU A 22 -30.61 -5.30 38.15
C LEU A 22 -30.32 -6.80 38.12
N TYR A 23 -30.84 -7.46 37.10
CA TYR A 23 -30.70 -8.89 36.89
C TYR A 23 -29.80 -9.13 35.67
N PRO A 24 -28.59 -9.70 35.84
CA PRO A 24 -27.73 -10.03 34.72
C PRO A 24 -28.33 -11.21 33.94
N VAL A 25 -28.44 -11.06 32.62
CA VAL A 25 -29.02 -12.09 31.74
C VAL A 25 -27.95 -12.75 30.88
N LEU A 26 -27.12 -11.94 30.20
CA LEU A 26 -26.12 -12.46 29.28
C LEU A 26 -24.85 -11.60 29.36
N PRO A 27 -23.69 -12.17 29.71
CA PRO A 27 -22.44 -11.40 29.78
C PRO A 27 -21.98 -10.95 28.39
N TYR A 28 -21.25 -9.83 28.31
CA TYR A 28 -20.74 -9.37 27.02
C TYR A 28 -19.71 -10.37 26.44
N ILE A 29 -20.01 -10.91 25.27
CA ILE A 29 -19.09 -11.75 24.51
C ILE A 29 -18.39 -10.86 23.49
N LYS A 30 -17.09 -10.62 23.70
CA LYS A 30 -16.28 -9.85 22.76
C LYS A 30 -16.25 -10.58 21.40
N PRO A 31 -16.53 -9.90 20.28
CA PRO A 31 -16.43 -10.53 18.98
C PRO A 31 -14.98 -10.92 18.74
N VAL A 32 -14.74 -12.22 18.54
CA VAL A 32 -13.45 -12.71 18.08
C VAL A 32 -13.28 -12.20 16.66
N LYS A 33 -12.28 -11.33 16.45
CA LYS A 33 -11.86 -10.97 15.09
C LYS A 33 -11.43 -12.27 14.43
N LYS A 34 -12.26 -12.80 13.53
CA LYS A 34 -11.84 -13.88 12.65
C LYS A 34 -10.64 -13.32 11.89
N GLU A 35 -9.51 -14.02 11.96
CA GLU A 35 -8.41 -13.72 11.05
C GLU A 35 -9.00 -13.70 9.63
N PRO A 36 -8.63 -12.71 8.80
CA PRO A 36 -9.05 -12.74 7.41
C PRO A 36 -8.61 -14.09 6.88
N VAL A 37 -9.58 -14.93 6.50
CA VAL A 37 -9.30 -16.18 5.78
C VAL A 37 -8.37 -15.76 4.66
N ALA A 38 -7.12 -16.23 4.71
CA ALA A 38 -6.13 -15.91 3.70
C ALA A 38 -6.84 -16.13 2.35
N PRO A 39 -6.99 -15.10 1.50
CA PRO A 39 -7.66 -15.30 0.24
C PRO A 39 -6.96 -16.46 -0.43
N SER A 40 -7.72 -17.51 -0.79
CA SER A 40 -7.20 -18.62 -1.58
C SER A 40 -6.34 -18.01 -2.66
N SER A 41 -5.13 -18.53 -2.86
CA SER A 41 -4.10 -17.95 -3.71
C SER A 41 -4.58 -17.81 -5.16
N LYS A 42 -5.47 -16.86 -5.42
CA LYS A 42 -5.89 -16.42 -6.73
C LYS A 42 -4.64 -15.74 -7.22
N GLN A 43 -3.95 -16.42 -8.13
CA GLN A 43 -2.82 -15.85 -8.84
C GLN A 43 -3.26 -14.47 -9.31
N LYS A 44 -2.61 -13.43 -8.79
CA LYS A 44 -2.86 -12.06 -9.19
C LYS A 44 -2.48 -11.98 -10.66
N SER A 45 -3.47 -12.05 -11.55
CA SER A 45 -3.26 -11.81 -12.97
C SER A 45 -3.05 -10.32 -13.15
N THR A 46 -1.83 -9.84 -12.96
CA THR A 46 -1.45 -8.47 -13.32
C THR A 46 -1.68 -8.31 -14.81
N TRP A 47 -2.56 -7.39 -15.21
CA TRP A 47 -2.83 -7.11 -16.61
C TRP A 47 -1.54 -6.71 -17.33
N ARG A 48 -1.31 -7.29 -18.51
CA ARG A 48 -0.17 -6.97 -19.37
C ARG A 48 -0.71 -6.46 -20.70
N PRO A 49 -0.15 -5.37 -21.25
CA PRO A 49 -0.57 -4.87 -22.55
C PRO A 49 -0.22 -5.87 -23.67
N PRO A 50 -1.00 -5.89 -24.77
CA PRO A 50 -0.67 -6.65 -25.98
C PRO A 50 0.73 -6.31 -26.52
N ASP A 51 1.33 -7.23 -27.27
CA ASP A 51 2.65 -7.00 -27.89
C ASP A 51 2.64 -5.82 -28.88
N SER A 52 1.50 -5.54 -29.51
CA SER A 52 1.33 -4.40 -30.41
C SER A 52 1.29 -3.03 -29.71
N HIS A 53 1.35 -2.97 -28.37
CA HIS A 53 1.19 -1.72 -27.64
C HIS A 53 2.42 -0.82 -27.75
N TYR A 54 2.23 0.42 -28.23
CA TYR A 54 3.30 1.37 -28.56
C TYR A 54 4.35 1.64 -27.45
N TYR A 55 3.96 1.63 -26.16
CA TYR A 55 4.92 1.88 -25.06
C TYR A 55 5.65 0.61 -24.58
N LYS A 56 5.16 -0.60 -24.92
CA LYS A 56 5.70 -1.86 -24.38
C LYS A 56 7.15 -2.08 -24.82
N TYR A 57 7.43 -1.77 -26.08
CA TYR A 57 8.77 -1.85 -26.68
C TYR A 57 9.34 -0.48 -27.04
N GLY A 58 8.77 0.62 -26.53
CA GLY A 58 9.31 1.97 -26.81
C GLY A 58 10.78 2.13 -26.39
N HIS A 59 11.19 1.43 -25.33
CA HIS A 59 12.57 1.43 -24.83
C HIS A 59 13.57 0.74 -25.78
N THR A 60 13.12 -0.14 -26.68
CA THR A 60 14.00 -0.74 -27.71
C THR A 60 14.14 0.14 -28.95
N LEU A 61 13.26 1.13 -29.11
CA LEU A 61 13.28 2.09 -30.23
C LEU A 61 14.16 3.30 -29.93
N ILE A 62 14.52 3.53 -28.66
CA ILE A 62 15.47 4.57 -28.27
C ILE A 62 16.87 3.98 -28.45
N ASN A 63 17.55 4.42 -29.50
CA ASN A 63 18.98 4.16 -29.64
C ASN A 63 19.68 4.70 -28.38
N LYS A 64 20.35 3.82 -27.64
CA LYS A 64 21.25 4.22 -26.56
C LYS A 64 22.45 4.93 -27.20
N VAL A 65 22.28 6.20 -27.51
CA VAL A 65 23.41 7.08 -27.81
C VAL A 65 24.05 7.33 -26.45
N SER A 66 25.07 6.54 -26.15
CA SER A 66 25.96 6.84 -25.06
C SER A 66 26.79 8.03 -25.53
N PHE A 67 26.45 9.23 -25.06
CA PHE A 67 27.30 10.43 -25.21
C PHE A 67 28.51 10.31 -24.29
N GLU A 68 29.21 9.18 -24.37
CA GLU A 68 30.50 9.04 -23.73
C GLU A 68 31.45 9.81 -24.63
N ASP A 69 31.67 11.09 -24.33
CA ASP A 69 32.85 11.79 -24.78
C ASP A 69 34.02 10.88 -24.45
N THR A 70 34.81 10.50 -25.45
CA THR A 70 35.91 9.56 -25.20
C THR A 70 36.83 10.21 -24.15
N ASP A 71 37.47 9.42 -23.28
CA ASP A 71 38.36 9.98 -22.25
C ASP A 71 39.37 10.99 -22.85
N LYS A 72 39.73 10.82 -24.12
CA LYS A 72 40.57 11.74 -24.90
C LYS A 72 39.90 13.09 -25.17
N ASP A 73 38.62 13.12 -25.50
CA ASP A 73 37.86 14.36 -25.71
C ASP A 73 37.67 15.11 -24.39
N ILE A 74 37.45 14.39 -23.29
CA ILE A 74 37.38 14.98 -21.95
C ILE A 74 38.73 15.62 -21.59
N LEU A 75 39.84 14.92 -21.81
CA LEU A 75 41.19 15.45 -21.54
C LEU A 75 41.53 16.66 -22.43
N ALA A 76 41.17 16.62 -23.72
CA ALA A 76 41.37 17.75 -24.63
C ALA A 76 40.55 18.97 -24.24
N MET A 77 39.30 18.78 -23.79
CA MET A 77 38.45 19.83 -23.25
C MET A 77 39.10 20.46 -22.01
N LEU A 78 39.55 19.64 -21.06
CA LEU A 78 40.18 20.11 -19.83
C LEU A 78 41.49 20.87 -20.11
N GLU A 79 42.32 20.37 -21.01
CA GLU A 79 43.52 21.07 -21.48
C GLU A 79 43.16 22.45 -22.06
N SER A 80 42.13 22.54 -22.92
CA SER A 80 41.72 23.83 -23.49
C SER A 80 41.24 24.83 -22.42
N ILE A 81 40.57 24.37 -21.37
CA ILE A 81 40.03 25.23 -20.30
C ILE A 81 41.15 25.74 -19.39
N PHE A 82 42.04 24.83 -18.97
CA PHE A 82 43.03 25.13 -17.95
C PHE A 82 44.36 25.63 -18.50
N LEU A 83 44.81 25.15 -19.66
CA LEU A 83 46.13 25.48 -20.20
C LEU A 83 46.08 26.61 -21.23
N CYS A 84 45.00 26.72 -22.02
CA CYS A 84 44.93 27.72 -23.09
C CYS A 84 44.71 29.16 -22.59
N LYS A 85 44.32 29.37 -21.33
CA LYS A 85 44.14 30.71 -20.72
C LYS A 85 45.28 31.15 -19.79
N TYR A 86 46.31 30.31 -19.63
CA TYR A 86 47.46 30.59 -18.77
C TYR A 86 48.74 30.95 -19.55
N ALA A 87 48.62 31.26 -20.85
CA ALA A 87 49.67 31.83 -21.69
C ALA A 87 49.24 33.19 -22.24
#